data_AF-A0A5D3FAG2-F1
#
_entry.id   AF-A0A5D3FAG2-F1
#
_cell.length_a   1.000
_cell.length_b   1.000
_cell.length_c   1.000
_cell.angle_alpha   90.00
_cell.angle_beta   90.00
_cell.angle_gamma   90.00
#
_symmetry.space_group_name_H-M   'P 1'
#
loop_
_entity.id
_entity.type
_entity.pdbx_description
1 polymer ?
#
loop_
_entity_poly.entity_id
_entity_poly.type
_entity_poly.pdbx_seq_one_letter_code
_entity_poly.pdbx_strand_id
1 'polypeptide(L)' 'MEERVKTRLREAAVAYKAAPIELRDAILEAADDGATDAEIAVEIDLTYSPDYVGRLIRKYRGPRKRGRRPSSES' A
#
# COMPACT_ATOMS: atom_id res chain seq x y z
N MET A 1 -20.18 20.05 -24.75
CA MET A 1 -19.70 18.75 -24.24
C MET A 1 -20.91 17.91 -23.87
N GLU A 2 -21.06 16.73 -24.48
CA GLU A 2 -22.18 15.81 -24.22
C GLU A 2 -22.28 15.42 -22.74
N GLU A 3 -23.49 15.24 -22.23
CA GLU A 3 -23.74 14.91 -20.82
C GLU A 3 -23.13 13.56 -20.40
N ARG A 4 -23.07 12.60 -21.33
CA ARG A 4 -22.38 11.32 -21.14
C ARG A 4 -20.88 11.49 -20.89
N VAL A 5 -20.25 12.42 -21.61
CA VAL A 5 -18.81 12.73 -21.45
C VAL A 5 -18.56 13.37 -20.10
N LYS A 6 -19.40 14.33 -19.69
CA LYS A 6 -19.28 14.97 -18.36
C LYS A 6 -19.42 13.96 -17.22
N THR A 7 -20.36 13.03 -17.33
CA THR A 7 -20.59 12.00 -16.32
C THR A 7 -19.37 11.09 -16.18
N ARG A 8 -18.84 10.56 -17.30
CA ARG A 8 -17.61 9.75 -17.28
C ARG A 8 -16.41 10.48 -16.68
N LEU A 9 -16.25 11.77 -17.00
CA LEU A 9 -15.16 12.57 -16.42
C LEU A 9 -15.29 12.72 -14.90
N ARG A 10 -16.52 12.88 -14.38
CA ARG A 10 -16.77 12.93 -12.93
C ARG A 10 -16.46 11.61 -12.25
N GLU A 11 -16.92 10.50 -12.83
CA GLU A 11 -16.64 9.15 -12.30
C GLU A 11 -15.13 8.85 -12.28
N ALA A 12 -14.43 9.14 -13.38
CA ALA A 12 -12.98 8.99 -13.45
C ALA A 12 -12.26 9.87 -12.41
N ALA A 13 -12.73 11.10 -12.17
CA ALA A 13 -12.15 11.97 -11.16
C ALA A 13 -12.37 11.45 -9.73
N VAL A 14 -13.51 10.81 -9.46
CA VAL A 14 -13.78 10.18 -8.16
C VAL A 14 -12.87 8.95 -7.97
N ALA A 15 -12.81 8.07 -8.96
CA ALA A 15 -11.95 6.88 -8.92
C ALA A 15 -10.48 7.26 -8.75
N TYR A 16 -10.00 8.27 -9.48
CA TYR A 16 -8.63 8.76 -9.34
C TYR A 16 -8.30 9.28 -7.93
N LYS A 17 -9.27 9.91 -7.25
CA LYS A 17 -9.09 10.38 -5.87
C LYS A 17 -9.11 9.24 -4.85
N ALA A 18 -9.89 8.19 -5.10
CA ALA A 18 -10.02 7.04 -4.21
C ALA A 18 -8.85 6.05 -4.35
N ALA A 19 -8.36 5.83 -5.57
CA ALA A 19 -7.35 4.81 -5.87
C ALA A 19 -6.09 4.85 -4.98
N PRO A 20 -5.48 6.01 -4.65
CA PRO A 20 -4.33 6.04 -3.75
C PRO A 20 -4.63 5.59 -2.33
N ILE A 21 -5.85 5.82 -1.85
CA ILE A 21 -6.30 5.41 -0.51
C ILE A 21 -6.54 3.90 -0.50
N GLU A 22 -7.27 3.40 -1.49
CA GLU A 22 -7.56 1.96 -1.63
C GLU A 22 -6.28 1.15 -1.78
N LEU A 23 -5.34 1.60 -2.63
CA LEU A 23 -4.05 0.95 -2.79
C LEU A 23 -3.23 0.93 -1.49
N ARG A 24 -3.22 2.05 -0.75
CA ARG A 24 -2.55 2.09 0.57
C ARG A 24 -3.17 1.08 1.52
N ASP A 25 -4.49 1.04 1.61
CA ASP A 25 -5.18 0.18 2.57
C ASP A 25 -4.94 -1.31 2.22
N ALA A 26 -4.94 -1.67 0.93
CA ALA A 26 -4.54 -3.01 0.46
C ALA A 26 -3.07 -3.35 0.77
N ILE A 27 -2.15 -2.40 0.60
CA ILE A 27 -0.74 -2.58 0.99
C ILE A 27 -0.62 -2.89 2.49
N LEU A 28 -1.38 -2.17 3.32
CA LEU A 28 -1.38 -2.39 4.76
C LEU A 28 -1.96 -3.77 5.09
N GLU A 29 -3.10 -4.14 4.53
CA GLU A 29 -3.73 -5.44 4.72
C GLU A 29 -2.78 -6.60 4.38
N ALA A 30 -2.14 -6.57 3.20
CA ALA A 30 -1.15 -7.57 2.82
C ALA A 30 0.02 -7.66 3.82
N ALA A 31 0.45 -6.52 4.36
CA ALA A 31 1.49 -6.49 5.38
C ALA A 31 1.03 -7.04 6.74
N ASP A 32 -0.28 -7.00 7.06
CA ASP A 32 -0.85 -7.68 8.25
C ASP A 32 -0.84 -9.19 8.07
N ASP A 33 -1.10 -9.66 6.86
CA ASP A 33 -1.06 -11.09 6.50
C ASP A 33 0.38 -11.64 6.40
N GLY A 34 1.37 -10.79 6.61
CA GLY A 34 2.78 -11.17 6.71
C GLY A 34 3.58 -11.03 5.42
N ALA A 35 3.00 -10.47 4.35
CA ALA A 35 3.73 -10.19 3.12
C ALA A 35 4.85 -9.17 3.36
N THR A 36 5.97 -9.37 2.68
CA THR A 36 7.13 -8.48 2.75
C THR A 36 6.98 -7.28 1.81
N ASP A 37 7.71 -6.20 2.09
CA ASP A 37 7.72 -4.99 1.27
C ASP A 37 8.05 -5.28 -0.21
N ALA A 38 8.87 -6.29 -0.49
CA ALA A 38 9.26 -6.69 -1.84
C ALA A 38 8.15 -7.48 -2.56
N GLU A 39 7.50 -8.43 -1.88
CA GLU A 39 6.37 -9.19 -2.43
C GLU A 39 5.21 -8.27 -2.76
N ILE A 40 4.87 -7.36 -1.85
CA ILE A 40 3.82 -6.37 -2.07
C ILE A 40 4.15 -5.47 -3.26
N ALA A 41 5.40 -5.00 -3.37
CA ALA A 41 5.82 -4.16 -4.48
C ALA A 41 5.69 -4.87 -5.84
N VAL A 42 5.99 -6.17 -5.91
CA VAL A 42 5.80 -6.97 -7.13
C VAL A 42 4.31 -7.13 -7.45
N GLU A 43 3.47 -7.39 -6.45
CA GLU A 43 2.03 -7.61 -6.65
C GLU A 43 1.32 -6.35 -7.16
N ILE A 44 1.79 -5.16 -6.77
CA ILE A 44 1.28 -3.87 -7.26
C ILE A 44 1.97 -3.41 -8.56
N ASP A 45 2.60 -4.33 -9.30
CA ASP A 45 3.34 -4.09 -10.55
C ASP A 45 4.40 -2.99 -10.42
N LEU A 46 5.08 -2.94 -9.27
CA LEU A 46 6.09 -1.94 -8.94
C LEU A 46 5.60 -0.49 -9.06
N THR A 47 4.29 -0.26 -8.95
CA THR A 47 3.69 1.08 -8.84
C THR A 47 4.41 1.91 -7.77
N TYR A 48 4.82 1.24 -6.69
CA TYR A 48 5.78 1.77 -5.72
C TYR A 48 6.97 0.83 -5.55
N SER A 49 8.15 1.40 -5.28
CA SER A 49 9.32 0.59 -4.95
C SER A 49 9.16 -0.11 -3.59
N PRO A 50 9.84 -1.24 -3.36
CA PRO A 50 9.85 -1.91 -2.06
C PRO A 50 10.20 -0.97 -0.89
N ASP A 51 11.18 -0.09 -1.08
CA ASP A 51 11.56 0.90 -0.07
C ASP A 51 10.44 1.88 0.26
N TYR A 52 9.68 2.29 -0.75
CA TYR A 52 8.52 3.17 -0.54
C TYR A 52 7.42 2.43 0.22
N VAL A 53 7.11 1.19 -0.17
CA VAL A 53 6.15 0.32 0.54
C VAL A 53 6.54 0.17 2.01
N GLY A 54 7.80 -0.16 2.31
CA GLY A 54 8.27 -0.28 3.69
C GLY A 54 8.20 1.02 4.49
N ARG A 55 8.44 2.18 3.86
CA ARG A 55 8.21 3.48 4.50
C ARG A 55 6.73 3.75 4.75
N LEU A 56 5.86 3.38 3.81
CA LEU A 56 4.41 3.52 3.91
C LEU A 56 3.89 2.72 5.11
N ILE A 57 4.23 1.43 5.19
CA ILE A 57 3.83 0.54 6.29
C ILE A 57 4.30 1.11 7.63
N ARG A 58 5.57 1.52 7.74
CA ARG A 58 6.12 2.14 8.97
C ARG A 58 5.43 3.44 9.34
N LYS A 59 5.06 4.27 8.37
CA LYS A 59 4.38 5.56 8.62
C LYS A 59 3.01 5.36 9.24
N TYR A 60 2.25 4.38 8.77
CA TYR A 60 0.87 4.17 9.19
C TYR A 60 0.73 3.21 10.38
N ARG A 61 1.66 2.28 10.57
CA ARG A 61 1.65 1.34 11.72
C ARG A 61 2.60 1.70 12.86
N GLY A 62 3.45 2.70 12.66
CA GLY A 62 4.57 2.96 13.55
C GLY A 62 5.71 1.95 13.35
N PRO A 63 6.83 2.10 14.09
CA PRO A 63 7.93 1.16 14.01
C PRO A 63 7.45 -0.24 14.41
N ARG A 64 7.69 -1.26 13.56
CA ARG A 64 7.44 -2.67 13.92
C ARG A 64 8.03 -2.88 15.32
N LYS A 65 7.23 -3.39 16.27
CA LYS A 65 7.75 -3.86 17.57
C LYS A 65 8.95 -4.73 17.25
N ARG A 66 10.15 -4.29 17.62
CA ARG A 66 11.39 -5.04 17.44
C ARG A 66 11.13 -6.41 18.06
N GLY A 67 10.92 -7.42 17.20
CA GLY A 67 10.89 -8.80 17.63
C GLY A 67 12.19 -9.01 18.38
N ARG A 68 12.08 -9.29 19.68
CA ARG A 68 13.18 -9.74 20.53
C ARG A 68 13.81 -10.88 19.76
N ARG A 69 14.98 -10.67 19.13
CA ARG A 69 15.82 -11.79 18.71
C ARG A 69 15.99 -12.62 19.98
N PRO A 70 15.55 -13.89 20.03
CA PRO A 70 16.03 -14.74 21.10
C PRO A 70 17.55 -14.72 20.95
N SER A 71 18.22 -14.18 21.96
CA SER A 71 19.64 -14.40 22.14
C SER A 71 19.80 -15.92 22.09
N SER A 72 20.38 -16.44 21.03
CA SER A 72 20.84 -17.81 21.01
C SER A 72 21.92 -17.90 22.10
N GLU A 73 21.49 -18.37 23.26
CA GLU A 73 22.34 -18.80 24.37
C GLU A 73 22.95 -20.16 24.00
N SER A 74 24.25 -20.26 24.29
CA SER A 74 25.12 -21.45 24.37
C SER A 74 25.66 -22.04 23.07
#